data_AF-A0A3E3II19-F1
#
_entry.id   AF-A0A3E3II19-F1
#
_cell.length_a   1.000
_cell.length_b   1.000
_cell.length_c   1.000
_cell.angle_alpha   90.00
_cell.angle_beta   90.00
_cell.angle_gamma   90.00
#
_symmetry.space_group_name_H-M   'P 1'
#
loop_
_entity.id
_entity.type
_entity.pdbx_description
1 polymer ?
#
loop_
_entity_poly.entity_id
_entity_poly.type
_entity_poly.pdbx_seq_one_letter_code
_entity_poly.pdbx_strand_id
1 'polypeptide(L)' 'MTVRQLVEMAVAYAGISNAELARRLGWSQQLLNKRMNTGKFSMEDWENVAKALGAKAKICFVFPDGKEV' A
#
# COMPACT_ATOMS: atom_id res chain seq x y z
N MET A 1 11.42 3.17 7.17
CA MET A 1 10.48 3.55 6.10
C MET A 1 9.08 3.66 6.69
N THR A 2 8.37 4.76 6.46
CA THR A 2 6.98 4.90 6.92
C THR A 2 5.98 4.34 5.91
N VAL A 3 4.72 4.12 6.32
CA VAL A 3 3.64 3.70 5.41
C VAL A 3 3.45 4.71 4.27
N ARG A 4 3.47 6.02 4.58
CA ARG A 4 3.41 7.08 3.56
C ARG A 4 4.53 6.91 2.53
N GLN A 5 5.79 6.80 2.97
CA GLN A 5 6.91 6.67 2.05
C GLN A 5 6.77 5.42 1.17
N LEU A 6 6.34 4.29 1.74
CA LEU A 6 6.12 3.06 0.99
C LEU A 6 5.07 3.24 -0.11
N VAL A 7 3.92 3.83 0.21
CA VAL A 7 2.85 4.07 -0.76
C VAL A 7 3.29 5.06 -1.83
N GLU A 8 3.94 6.16 -1.47
CA GLU A 8 4.42 7.17 -2.42
C GLU A 8 5.46 6.61 -3.40
N MET A 9 6.39 5.78 -2.92
CA MET A 9 7.35 5.10 -3.80
C MET A 9 6.66 4.13 -4.75
N ALA A 10 5.67 3.36 -4.28
CA ALA A 10 4.93 2.42 -5.11
C ALA A 10 4.09 3.14 -6.17
N VAL A 11 3.45 4.26 -5.82
CA VAL A 11 2.70 5.13 -6.72
C VAL A 11 3.60 5.75 -7.79
N ALA A 12 4.77 6.26 -7.38
CA ALA A 12 5.75 6.82 -8.30
C ALA A 12 6.27 5.76 -9.29
N TYR A 13 6.57 4.54 -8.81
CA TYR A 13 6.99 3.43 -9.65
C TYR A 13 5.90 3.00 -10.64
N ALA A 14 4.63 2.98 -10.19
CA ALA A 14 3.48 2.66 -11.04
C ALA A 14 3.11 3.77 -12.03
N GLY A 15 3.73 4.94 -11.97
CA GLY A 15 3.47 6.06 -12.87
C GLY A 15 2.08 6.69 -12.70
N ILE A 16 1.48 6.57 -11.51
CA ILE A 16 0.17 7.19 -11.21
C ILE A 16 0.30 8.24 -10.10
N SER A 17 -0.77 8.97 -9.82
CA SER A 17 -0.83 9.90 -8.69
C SER A 17 -1.55 9.28 -7.48
N ASN A 18 -1.34 9.83 -6.28
CA ASN A 18 -2.12 9.45 -5.09
C ASN A 18 -3.64 9.67 -5.30
N ALA A 19 -4.00 10.68 -6.09
CA ALA A 19 -5.40 10.93 -6.46
C ALA A 19 -5.98 9.80 -7.31
N GLU A 20 -5.20 9.28 -8.27
CA GLU A 20 -5.58 8.14 -9.09
C GLU A 20 -5.64 6.85 -8.28
N LEU A 21 -4.68 6.61 -7.38
CA LEU A 21 -4.76 5.48 -6.45
C LEU A 21 -6.03 5.53 -5.60
N ALA A 22 -6.37 6.68 -5.02
CA ALA A 22 -7.60 6.85 -4.23
C ALA A 22 -8.85 6.52 -5.06
N ARG A 23 -8.91 6.97 -6.32
CA ARG A 23 -10.02 6.67 -7.24
C ARG A 23 -10.14 5.17 -7.50
N ARG A 24 -9.03 4.48 -7.79
CA ARG A 24 -9.00 3.03 -8.03
C ARG A 24 -9.44 2.22 -6.81
N LEU A 25 -9.16 2.72 -5.60
CA LEU A 25 -9.58 2.11 -4.34
C LEU A 25 -11.04 2.44 -3.96
N GLY A 26 -11.72 3.31 -4.71
CA GLY A 26 -13.05 3.81 -4.32
C GLY A 26 -13.02 4.70 -3.07
N TRP A 27 -11.88 5.32 -2.77
CA TRP A 27 -11.67 6.14 -1.57
C TRP A 27 -11.60 7.63 -1.90
N SER A 28 -11.91 8.46 -0.90
CA SER A 28 -11.56 9.88 -0.97
C SER A 28 -10.06 10.08 -0.78
N GLN A 29 -9.50 11.12 -1.40
CA GLN A 29 -8.10 11.50 -1.19
C GLN A 29 -7.79 11.81 0.28
N GLN A 30 -8.77 12.35 1.02
CA GLN A 30 -8.64 12.60 2.45
C GLN A 30 -8.50 11.31 3.25
N LEU A 31 -9.27 10.27 2.92
CA LEU A 31 -9.16 8.96 3.57
C LEU A 31 -7.80 8.31 3.30
N LEU A 32 -7.34 8.32 2.04
CA LEU A 32 -6.01 7.80 1.70
C LEU A 32 -4.91 8.54 2.48
N ASN A 33 -4.94 9.88 2.49
CA ASN A 33 -3.98 10.69 3.25
C ASN A 33 -4.02 10.40 4.75
N LYS A 34 -5.21 10.27 5.34
CA LYS A 34 -5.37 9.92 6.75
C LYS A 34 -4.76 8.54 7.05
N ARG A 35 -4.98 7.54 6.20
CA ARG A 35 -4.40 6.20 6.38
C ARG A 35 -2.88 6.22 6.22
N MET A 36 -2.34 6.93 5.22
CA MET A 36 -0.90 7.09 5.04
C MET A 36 -0.22 7.77 6.23
N ASN A 37 -0.88 8.78 6.82
CA ASN A 37 -0.38 9.47 8.02
C ASN A 37 -0.45 8.64 9.28
N THR A 38 -1.55 7.90 9.48
CA THR A 38 -1.78 7.10 10.69
C THR A 38 -1.13 5.72 10.62
N GLY A 39 -0.71 5.28 9.43
CA GLY A 39 -0.17 3.96 9.18
C GLY A 39 -1.20 2.83 9.24
N LYS A 40 -2.50 3.14 9.36
CA LYS A 40 -3.56 2.15 9.57
C LYS A 40 -4.06 1.56 8.24
N PHE A 41 -3.42 0.48 7.81
CA PHE A 41 -3.86 -0.39 6.72
C PHE A 41 -4.05 -1.81 7.27
N SER A 42 -5.22 -2.39 7.00
CA SER A 42 -5.44 -3.83 7.15
C SER A 42 -4.69 -4.59 6.05
N MET A 43 -4.58 -5.91 6.18
CA MET A 43 -4.04 -6.76 5.11
C MET A 43 -4.83 -6.60 3.81
N GLU A 44 -6.16 -6.58 3.88
CA GLU A 44 -7.03 -6.37 2.72
C GLU A 44 -6.77 -5.01 2.06
N ASP A 45 -6.56 -3.95 2.84
CA ASP A 45 -6.20 -2.64 2.29
C ASP A 45 -4.88 -2.70 1.50
N TRP A 46 -3.87 -3.42 2.00
CA TRP A 46 -2.60 -3.60 1.29
C TRP A 46 -2.76 -4.39 0.00
N GLU A 47 -3.57 -5.45 0.01
CA GLU A 47 -3.87 -6.21 -1.20
C GLU A 47 -4.60 -5.35 -2.24
N ASN A 48 -5.56 -4.53 -1.81
CA ASN A 48 -6.29 -3.63 -2.70
C ASN A 48 -5.39 -2.54 -3.28
N VAL A 49 -4.49 -1.96 -2.47
CA VAL A 49 -3.46 -1.01 -2.95
C VAL A 49 -2.57 -1.68 -3.99
N ALA A 50 -2.08 -2.89 -3.73
CA ALA A 50 -1.24 -3.61 -4.67
C ALA A 50 -1.98 -3.91 -5.99
N LYS A 51 -3.21 -4.42 -5.93
CA LYS A 51 -4.05 -4.65 -7.11
C LYS A 51 -4.25 -3.37 -7.91
N ALA A 52 -4.56 -2.24 -7.27
CA ALA A 52 -4.74 -0.95 -7.91
C ALA A 52 -3.48 -0.42 -8.60
N LEU A 53 -2.29 -0.81 -8.11
CA LEU A 53 -0.98 -0.46 -8.66
C LEU A 53 -0.47 -1.48 -9.69
N GLY A 54 -1.17 -2.58 -9.93
CA GLY A 54 -0.68 -3.68 -10.77
C GLY A 54 0.45 -4.49 -10.11
N ALA A 55 0.55 -4.44 -8.79
CA ALA A 55 1.54 -5.13 -7.98
C ALA A 55 0.92 -6.29 -7.16
N LYS A 56 1.77 -7.03 -6.44
CA LYS A 56 1.35 -7.98 -5.41
C LYS A 56 1.95 -7.57 -4.07
N ALA A 57 1.12 -7.39 -3.05
CA ALA A 57 1.60 -7.25 -1.68
C ALA A 57 1.99 -8.63 -1.16
N LYS A 58 3.23 -8.81 -0.70
CA LYS A 58 3.68 -10.01 0.03
C LYS A 58 3.98 -9.58 1.47
N ILE A 59 3.15 -10.05 2.39
CA ILE A 59 3.40 -9.93 3.84
C ILE A 59 3.81 -11.32 4.29
N CYS A 60 5.00 -11.45 4.85
CA CYS A 60 5.49 -12.70 5.40
C CYS A 60 6.42 -12.43 6.58
N PHE A 61 6.39 -13.35 7.54
CA PHE A 61 7.38 -13.45 8.59
C PHE A 61 8.53 -14.31 8.10
N VAL A 62 9.75 -13.79 8.14
CA VAL A 62 10.96 -14.56 7.82
C VAL A 62 11.63 -14.94 9.14
N PHE A 63 11.69 -16.23 9.43
CA PHE A 63 12.35 -16.77 10.62
C PHE A 63 13.85 -16.98 10.37
N PRO A 64 14.69 -17.04 11.42
CA PRO A 64 16.14 -17.24 11.27
C PRO A 64 16.53 -18.54 10.53
N ASP A 65 15.67 -19.56 10.57
CA ASP A 65 15.84 -20.83 9.85
C ASP A 65 15.41 -20.76 8.36
N GLY A 66 14.99 -19.58 7.89
CA GLY A 66 14.59 -19.35 6.50
C GLY A 66 13.13 -19.70 6.18
N LYS A 67 12.36 -20.17 7.17
CA LYS A 67 10.93 -20.38 7.02
C LYS A 67 10.21 -19.04 6.81
N GLU A 68 9.28 -19.02 5.85
CA GLU A 68 8.36 -17.90 5.61
C GLU A 68 6.93 -18.30 6.03
N VAL A 69 6.22 -17.42 6.76
CA VAL A 69 4.79 -17.57 7.15
C VAL A 69 4.00 -16.34 6.75
#